data_AF-A0A8T7MNZ3-F1
#
_entry.id   AF-A0A8T7MNZ3-F1
#
_cell.length_a   1.000
_cell.length_b   1.000
_cell.length_c   1.000
_cell.angle_alpha   90.00
_cell.angle_beta   90.00
_cell.angle_gamma   90.00
#
_symmetry.space_group_name_H-M   'P 1'
#
loop_
_entity.id
_entity.type
_entity.pdbx_description
1 polymer ?
#
loop_
_entity_poly.entity_id
_entity_poly.type
_entity_poly.pdbx_seq_one_letter_code
_entity_poly.pdbx_strand_id
1 'polypeptide(L)'
;MKNEIKTEPMDACQVFCPNLECSASGQTDQGNIKIHCRKRRRYRCTTCGKCFTERTGTMLEGLRKEPQLIVIVVTLLAWGCPLQAIVQAFGLDERTVSDWQGRAGKHCEKVHQDVIVQGRLDLIHVQADEIRAVRHEVVQMFVSTALAVMRPAVPPAVPYQNGQPKLLGQ
;
A
#
# COMPACT_ATOMS: atom_id res chain seq x y z
N MET A 1 -22.72 2.21 -15.06
CA MET A 1 -21.50 1.82 -15.81
C MET A 1 -20.94 0.55 -15.16
N LYS A 2 -21.12 -0.61 -15.79
CA LYS A 2 -20.47 -1.84 -15.35
C LYS A 2 -19.04 -1.82 -15.90
N ASN A 3 -18.07 -1.40 -15.10
CA ASN A 3 -16.67 -1.65 -15.42
C ASN A 3 -16.42 -3.13 -15.15
N GLU A 4 -16.63 -3.98 -16.16
CA GLU A 4 -16.21 -5.37 -16.13
C GLU A 4 -14.68 -5.41 -16.18
N ILE A 5 -14.07 -5.42 -15.00
CA ILE A 5 -12.63 -5.59 -14.86
C ILE A 5 -12.34 -7.08 -15.03
N LYS A 6 -11.79 -7.43 -16.19
CA LYS A 6 -11.17 -8.74 -16.43
C LYS A 6 -10.16 -8.96 -15.31
N THR A 7 -10.41 -9.94 -14.45
CA THR A 7 -9.47 -10.25 -13.37
C THR A 7 -8.19 -10.76 -14.02
N GLU A 8 -7.09 -10.03 -13.87
CA GLU A 8 -5.82 -10.43 -14.47
C GLU A 8 -5.40 -11.82 -13.98
N PRO A 9 -4.83 -12.64 -14.88
CA PRO A 9 -4.37 -13.98 -14.53
C PRO A 9 -3.34 -13.88 -13.40
N MET A 10 -3.34 -14.88 -12.50
CA MET A 10 -2.34 -14.93 -11.43
C MET A 10 -0.94 -15.08 -12.01
N ASP A 11 -0.02 -14.21 -11.61
CA ASP A 11 1.39 -14.27 -11.96
C ASP A 11 2.22 -14.49 -10.69
N ALA A 12 2.99 -15.58 -10.65
CA ALA A 12 3.86 -15.89 -9.53
C ALA A 12 5.19 -15.13 -9.59
N CYS A 13 5.60 -14.66 -10.77
CA CYS A 13 6.86 -13.97 -10.97
C CYS A 13 6.84 -12.58 -10.33
N GLN A 14 5.69 -11.92 -10.25
CA GLN A 14 5.52 -10.59 -9.65
C GLN A 14 5.26 -10.59 -8.14
N VAL A 15 5.26 -11.76 -7.51
CA VAL A 15 4.84 -11.93 -6.11
C VAL A 15 6.02 -12.40 -5.27
N PHE A 16 6.14 -11.86 -4.06
CA PHE A 16 7.18 -12.24 -3.09
C PHE A 16 6.57 -12.96 -1.88
N CYS A 17 7.42 -13.65 -1.10
CA CYS A 17 6.99 -14.28 0.14
C CYS A 17 6.82 -13.22 1.25
N PRO A 18 5.63 -13.07 1.86
CA PRO A 18 5.41 -12.06 2.91
C PRO A 18 5.93 -12.47 4.29
N ASN A 19 6.49 -13.69 4.43
CA ASN A 19 7.02 -14.18 5.69
C ASN A 19 8.40 -13.58 5.95
N LEU A 20 8.50 -12.60 6.86
CA LEU A 20 9.76 -11.92 7.19
C LEU A 20 10.87 -12.87 7.70
N GLU A 21 10.50 -14.02 8.26
CA GLU A 21 11.43 -15.05 8.72
C GLU A 21 11.95 -15.95 7.58
N CYS A 22 11.41 -15.80 6.36
CA CYS A 22 11.83 -16.59 5.22
C CYS A 22 13.06 -15.97 4.55
N SER A 23 14.06 -16.78 4.23
CA SER A 23 15.21 -16.35 3.43
C SER A 23 14.85 -15.85 2.04
N ALA A 24 13.69 -16.26 1.50
CA ALA A 24 13.16 -15.82 0.21
C ALA A 24 12.14 -14.66 0.35
N SER A 25 12.07 -14.02 1.52
CA SER A 25 11.26 -12.83 1.75
C SER A 25 11.73 -11.66 0.88
N GLY A 26 10.80 -10.90 0.33
CA GLY A 26 11.09 -9.74 -0.54
C GLY A 26 11.69 -10.07 -1.91
N GLN A 27 12.03 -11.33 -2.19
CA GLN A 27 12.55 -11.76 -3.48
C GLN A 27 11.42 -12.03 -4.47
N THR A 28 11.53 -11.44 -5.66
CA THR A 28 10.57 -11.52 -6.76
C THR A 28 11.26 -12.21 -7.95
N ASP A 29 10.50 -12.96 -8.76
CA ASP A 29 10.99 -13.69 -9.95
C ASP A 29 12.17 -14.67 -9.73
N GLN A 30 12.28 -15.27 -8.54
CA GLN A 30 13.33 -16.27 -8.21
C GLN A 30 12.82 -17.72 -8.27
N GLY A 31 11.62 -17.96 -8.80
CA GLY A 31 11.01 -19.30 -8.85
C GLY A 31 10.64 -19.91 -7.48
N ASN A 32 10.80 -19.14 -6.41
CA ASN A 32 10.47 -19.47 -5.02
C ASN A 32 8.96 -19.47 -4.73
N ILE A 33 8.14 -18.87 -5.61
CA ILE A 33 6.68 -18.77 -5.45
C ILE A 33 5.98 -19.62 -6.51
N LYS A 34 4.99 -20.41 -6.09
CA LYS A 34 4.14 -21.21 -6.97
C LYS A 34 2.66 -20.91 -6.74
N ILE A 35 1.87 -21.01 -7.81
CA ILE A 35 0.40 -20.91 -7.71
C ILE A 35 -0.11 -22.18 -7.03
N HIS A 36 -0.69 -22.03 -5.84
CA HIS A 36 -1.23 -23.15 -5.07
C HIS A 36 -2.71 -23.41 -5.38
N CYS A 37 -3.50 -22.35 -5.58
CA CYS A 37 -4.92 -22.49 -5.90
C CYS A 37 -5.42 -21.31 -6.72
N ARG A 38 -5.77 -21.54 -7.99
CA ARG A 38 -6.34 -20.50 -8.87
C ARG A 38 -7.72 -20.04 -8.41
N LYS A 39 -8.60 -20.98 -8.00
CA LYS A 39 -9.97 -20.67 -7.53
C LYS A 39 -9.99 -19.72 -6.34
N ARG A 40 -9.03 -19.87 -5.42
CA ARG A 40 -8.91 -19.04 -4.21
C ARG A 40 -7.80 -17.98 -4.31
N ARG A 41 -7.20 -17.80 -5.49
CA ARG A 41 -6.05 -16.94 -5.75
C ARG A 41 -4.93 -17.01 -4.69
N ARG A 42 -4.48 -18.22 -4.36
CA ARG A 42 -3.42 -18.47 -3.37
C ARG A 42 -2.10 -18.85 -4.00
N TYR A 43 -1.03 -18.34 -3.42
CA TYR A 43 0.36 -18.69 -3.69
C TYR A 43 0.92 -19.53 -2.54
N ARG A 44 1.99 -20.27 -2.82
CA ARG A 44 2.80 -21.00 -1.83
C ARG A 44 4.26 -20.70 -2.09
N CYS A 45 4.98 -20.33 -1.04
CA CYS A 45 6.43 -20.24 -1.07
C CYS A 45 7.01 -21.66 -0.96
N THR A 46 7.91 -22.04 -1.86
CA THR A 46 8.60 -23.33 -1.82
C THR A 46 9.70 -23.38 -0.76
N THR A 47 10.22 -22.22 -0.36
CA THR A 47 11.30 -22.11 0.65
C THR A 47 10.79 -22.31 2.08
N CYS A 48 9.71 -21.64 2.48
CA CYS A 48 9.14 -21.77 3.82
C CYS A 48 7.83 -22.57 3.91
N GLY A 49 7.28 -23.01 2.77
CA GLY A 49 6.04 -23.80 2.70
C GLY A 49 4.73 -23.04 3.01
N LYS A 50 4.80 -21.81 3.54
CA LYS A 50 3.63 -20.99 3.90
C LYS A 50 2.82 -20.61 2.65
N CYS A 51 1.49 -20.58 2.81
CA CYS A 51 0.54 -20.13 1.79
C CYS A 51 0.05 -18.71 2.09
N PHE A 52 -0.15 -17.93 1.05
CA PHE A 52 -0.61 -16.55 1.16
C PHE A 52 -1.41 -16.14 -0.09
N THR A 53 -1.96 -14.94 -0.08
CA THR A 53 -2.72 -14.39 -1.21
C THR A 53 -2.05 -13.12 -1.73
N GLU A 54 -2.42 -12.69 -2.92
CA GLU A 54 -2.01 -11.40 -3.49
C GLU A 54 -2.32 -10.21 -2.56
N ARG A 55 -3.38 -10.34 -1.74
CA ARG A 55 -3.83 -9.30 -0.81
C ARG A 55 -3.13 -9.37 0.54
N THR A 56 -2.26 -10.34 0.78
CA THR A 56 -1.63 -10.52 2.09
C THR A 56 -0.73 -9.34 2.43
N GLY A 57 -0.88 -8.79 3.63
CA GLY A 57 -0.18 -7.58 4.06
C GLY A 57 -0.78 -6.27 3.54
N THR A 58 -1.91 -6.32 2.83
CA THR A 58 -2.64 -5.13 2.36
C THR A 58 -3.92 -4.94 3.19
N MET A 59 -4.50 -3.74 3.09
CA MET A 59 -5.82 -3.47 3.69
C MET A 59 -6.95 -4.34 3.13
N LEU A 60 -6.76 -5.05 2.00
CA LEU A 60 -7.77 -5.89 1.36
C LEU A 60 -7.74 -7.35 1.82
N GLU A 61 -6.79 -7.74 2.68
CA GLU A 61 -6.62 -9.11 3.14
C GLU A 61 -7.90 -9.68 3.78
N GLY A 62 -8.35 -10.86 3.33
CA GLY A 62 -9.54 -11.52 3.88
C GLY A 62 -10.88 -10.84 3.57
N LEU A 63 -10.91 -9.70 2.87
CA LEU A 63 -12.17 -9.05 2.47
C LEU A 63 -12.83 -9.79 1.30
N ARG A 64 -14.13 -10.00 1.43
CA ARG A 64 -14.97 -10.69 0.43
C ARG A 64 -15.66 -9.73 -0.55
N LYS A 65 -15.81 -8.46 -0.18
CA LYS A 65 -16.38 -7.44 -1.05
C LYS A 65 -15.45 -7.14 -2.22
N GLU A 66 -16.03 -6.63 -3.30
CA GLU A 66 -15.30 -6.23 -4.49
C GLU A 66 -14.26 -5.16 -4.14
N PRO A 67 -12.97 -5.32 -4.54
CA PRO A 67 -11.91 -4.37 -4.23
C PRO A 67 -12.22 -2.95 -4.65
N GLN A 68 -12.82 -2.76 -5.83
CA GLN A 68 -13.16 -1.45 -6.37
C GLN A 68 -14.10 -0.69 -5.43
N LEU A 69 -15.12 -1.36 -4.89
CA LEU A 69 -16.05 -0.75 -3.94
C LEU A 69 -15.32 -0.31 -2.66
N ILE A 70 -14.44 -1.16 -2.14
CA ILE A 70 -13.66 -0.84 -0.93
C ILE A 70 -12.76 0.38 -1.18
N VAL A 71 -12.06 0.41 -2.32
CA VAL A 71 -11.21 1.54 -2.72
C VAL A 71 -12.03 2.82 -2.81
N ILE A 72 -13.19 2.81 -3.49
CA ILE A 72 -14.08 3.98 -3.59
C ILE A 72 -14.50 4.47 -2.21
N VAL A 73 -14.94 3.58 -1.33
CA VAL A 73 -15.37 3.93 0.04
C VAL A 73 -14.23 4.57 0.82
N VAL A 74 -13.04 3.99 0.77
CA VAL A 74 -11.86 4.50 1.48
C VAL A 74 -11.41 5.84 0.90
N THR A 75 -11.49 6.03 -0.42
CA THR A 75 -11.25 7.34 -1.05
C THR A 75 -12.26 8.36 -0.55
N LEU A 76 -13.56 8.07 -0.52
CA LEU A 76 -14.57 9.00 -0.02
C LEU A 76 -14.32 9.39 1.44
N LEU A 77 -13.93 8.43 2.28
CA LEU A 77 -13.54 8.70 3.67
C LEU A 77 -12.31 9.61 3.76
N ALA A 78 -11.29 9.39 2.91
CA ALA A 78 -10.09 10.23 2.86
C ALA A 78 -10.39 11.68 2.43
N TRP A 79 -11.43 11.87 1.60
CA TRP A 79 -11.93 13.20 1.22
C TRP A 79 -12.87 13.83 2.26
N GLY A 80 -13.08 13.17 3.40
CA GLY A 80 -13.91 13.70 4.50
C GLY A 80 -15.42 13.49 4.31
N CYS A 81 -15.84 12.61 3.40
CA CYS A 81 -17.25 12.28 3.25
C CYS A 81 -17.80 11.64 4.55
N PRO A 82 -18.94 12.12 5.09
CA PRO A 82 -19.53 11.57 6.32
C PRO A 82 -19.83 10.08 6.17
N LEU A 83 -19.48 9.29 7.20
CA LEU A 83 -19.67 7.84 7.19
C LEU A 83 -21.12 7.44 6.88
N GLN A 84 -22.08 8.14 7.46
CA GLN A 84 -23.51 7.91 7.22
C GLN A 84 -23.93 8.16 5.76
N ALA A 85 -23.33 9.14 5.09
CA ALA A 85 -23.61 9.39 3.66
C ALA A 85 -23.15 8.21 2.80
N ILE A 86 -22.00 7.61 3.11
CA ILE A 86 -21.48 6.43 2.42
C ILE A 86 -22.37 5.20 2.69
N VAL A 87 -22.76 4.99 3.94
CA VAL A 87 -23.69 3.92 4.35
C VAL A 87 -24.97 3.98 3.53
N GLN A 88 -25.59 5.17 3.43
CA GLN A 88 -26.82 5.37 2.67
C GLN A 88 -26.60 5.25 1.16
N ALA A 89 -25.51 5.79 0.61
CA ALA A 89 -25.24 5.78 -0.83
C ALA A 89 -24.95 4.37 -1.37
N PHE A 90 -24.28 3.51 -0.59
CA PHE A 90 -23.86 2.18 -1.03
C PHE A 90 -24.62 1.02 -0.37
N GLY A 91 -25.58 1.32 0.53
CA GLY A 91 -26.34 0.30 1.27
C GLY A 91 -25.43 -0.63 2.10
N LEU A 92 -24.39 -0.07 2.70
CA LEU A 92 -23.42 -0.81 3.50
C LEU A 92 -23.77 -0.73 4.98
N ASP A 93 -23.39 -1.75 5.75
CA ASP A 93 -23.48 -1.67 7.20
C ASP A 93 -22.43 -0.69 7.77
N GLU A 94 -22.85 0.14 8.71
CA GLU A 94 -22.00 1.17 9.34
C GLU A 94 -20.72 0.57 9.95
N ARG A 95 -20.82 -0.57 10.62
CA ARG A 95 -19.66 -1.22 11.24
C ARG A 95 -18.69 -1.70 10.18
N THR A 96 -19.19 -2.15 9.03
CA THR A 96 -18.34 -2.54 7.90
C THR A 96 -17.54 -1.35 7.36
N VAL A 97 -18.15 -0.18 7.20
CA VAL A 97 -17.45 1.03 6.74
C VAL A 97 -16.43 1.51 7.77
N SER A 98 -16.80 1.51 9.06
CA SER A 98 -15.90 1.84 10.17
C SER A 98 -14.71 0.88 10.24
N ASP A 99 -14.94 -0.42 10.06
CA ASP A 99 -13.87 -1.43 10.03
C ASP A 99 -12.90 -1.20 8.86
N TRP A 100 -13.41 -0.85 7.68
CA TRP A 100 -12.56 -0.52 6.53
C TRP A 100 -11.74 0.75 6.77
N GLN A 101 -12.33 1.76 7.40
CA GLN A 101 -11.62 2.97 7.81
C GLN A 101 -10.47 2.62 8.77
N GLY A 102 -10.73 1.82 9.81
CA GLY A 102 -9.71 1.40 10.77
C GLY A 102 -8.59 0.57 10.13
N ARG A 103 -8.94 -0.33 9.21
CA ARG A 103 -7.96 -1.13 8.45
C ARG A 103 -7.10 -0.26 7.54
N ALA A 104 -7.70 0.70 6.85
CA ALA A 104 -6.98 1.67 6.02
C ALA A 104 -6.00 2.47 6.88
N GLY A 105 -6.44 2.99 8.03
CA GLY A 105 -5.60 3.72 8.97
C GLY A 105 -4.38 2.93 9.43
N LYS A 106 -4.57 1.69 9.89
CA LYS A 106 -3.45 0.80 10.29
C LYS A 106 -2.48 0.51 9.15
N HIS A 107 -2.99 0.36 7.93
CA HIS A 107 -2.14 0.14 6.77
C HIS A 107 -1.33 1.41 6.42
N CYS A 108 -1.96 2.59 6.45
CA CYS A 108 -1.28 3.86 6.26
C CYS A 108 -0.20 4.11 7.31
N GLU A 109 -0.48 3.79 8.58
CA GLU A 109 0.51 3.87 9.66
C GLU A 109 1.73 2.99 9.38
N LYS A 110 1.51 1.74 8.95
CA LYS A 110 2.61 0.84 8.58
C LYS A 110 3.42 1.37 7.39
N VAL A 111 2.75 1.82 6.33
CA VAL A 111 3.43 2.40 5.16
C VAL A 111 4.22 3.65 5.57
N HIS A 112 3.66 4.49 6.43
CA HIS A 112 4.36 5.66 6.96
C HIS A 112 5.60 5.25 7.77
N GLN A 113 5.49 4.25 8.65
CA GLN A 113 6.63 3.75 9.41
C GLN A 113 7.75 3.21 8.51
N ASP A 114 7.40 2.42 7.50
CA ASP A 114 8.36 1.76 6.62
C ASP A 114 9.02 2.76 5.64
N VAL A 115 8.24 3.68 5.07
CA VAL A 115 8.70 4.60 4.01
C VAL A 115 9.26 5.89 4.58
N ILE A 116 8.64 6.46 5.63
CA ILE A 116 9.00 7.77 6.16
C ILE A 116 9.94 7.66 7.34
N VAL A 117 9.62 6.83 8.34
CA VAL A 117 10.39 6.76 9.59
C VAL A 117 11.66 5.92 9.42
N GLN A 118 11.55 4.75 8.81
CA GLN A 118 12.69 3.85 8.58
C GLN A 118 13.40 4.11 7.25
N GLY A 119 12.75 4.84 6.33
CA GLY A 119 13.30 5.17 5.03
C GLY A 119 14.50 6.11 5.13
N ARG A 120 15.51 5.90 4.28
CA ARG A 120 16.59 6.87 4.07
C ARG A 120 16.08 7.96 3.13
N LEU A 121 15.51 9.02 3.70
CA LEU A 121 15.01 10.17 2.95
C LEU A 121 16.11 11.24 2.82
N ASP A 122 16.41 11.65 1.58
CA ASP A 122 17.28 12.81 1.31
C ASP A 122 16.43 14.08 1.37
N LEU A 123 16.21 14.54 2.61
CA LEU A 123 15.37 15.70 2.92
C LEU A 123 16.18 16.99 2.83
N ILE A 124 15.72 17.94 2.01
CA ILE A 124 16.33 19.28 1.91
C ILE A 124 15.74 20.18 2.99
N HIS A 125 14.40 20.26 3.03
CA HIS A 125 13.66 21.05 4.00
C HIS A 125 12.47 20.26 4.54
N VAL A 126 12.15 20.47 5.81
CA VAL A 126 10.97 19.92 6.49
C VAL A 126 10.21 21.06 7.14
N GLN A 127 8.94 21.22 6.78
CA GLN A 127 8.03 22.15 7.43
C GLN A 127 7.10 21.37 8.35
N ALA A 128 7.11 21.71 9.63
CA ALA A 128 6.14 21.20 10.60
C ALA A 128 4.99 22.19 10.76
N ASP A 129 3.77 21.67 10.85
CA ASP A 129 2.54 22.42 11.11
C ASP A 129 1.67 21.66 12.12
N GLU A 130 0.80 22.37 12.83
CA GLU A 130 -0.14 21.80 13.79
C GLU A 130 -1.59 22.16 13.47
N ILE A 131 -2.46 21.15 13.50
CA ILE A 131 -3.89 21.34 13.30
C ILE A 131 -4.60 21.07 14.62
N ARG A 132 -5.28 22.09 15.13
CA ARG A 132 -6.18 21.94 16.28
C ARG A 132 -7.52 21.36 15.81
N ALA A 133 -7.81 20.15 16.24
CA ALA A 133 -9.07 19.45 15.97
C ALA A 133 -9.92 19.33 17.24
N VAL A 134 -11.24 19.51 17.10
CA VAL A 134 -12.21 19.33 18.17
C VAL A 134 -13.14 18.19 17.78
N ARG A 135 -13.24 17.16 18.62
CA ARG A 135 -14.30 16.14 18.51
C ARG A 135 -15.47 16.51 19.41
N HIS A 136 -16.69 16.22 18.93
CA HIS A 136 -17.89 16.28 19.77
C HIS A 136 -17.70 15.34 20.97
N GLU A 137 -17.94 15.88 22.18
CA GLU A 137 -17.75 15.22 23.49
C GLU A 137 -16.30 15.13 24.02
N VAL A 138 -15.53 16.21 23.83
CA VAL A 138 -14.35 16.58 24.64
C VAL A 138 -13.13 15.66 24.48
N VAL A 139 -12.41 15.85 23.38
CA VAL A 139 -10.94 15.82 23.37
C VAL A 139 -10.47 16.89 22.40
N GLN A 140 -9.77 17.91 22.91
CA GLN A 140 -8.95 18.77 22.06
C GLN A 140 -7.78 17.92 21.59
N MET A 141 -7.63 17.75 20.28
CA MET A 141 -6.51 17.03 19.69
C MET A 141 -5.68 18.00 18.87
N PHE A 142 -4.37 17.89 19.00
CA PHE A 142 -3.43 18.53 18.09
C PHE A 142 -2.89 17.45 17.16
N VAL A 143 -3.06 17.65 15.87
CA VAL A 143 -2.49 16.79 14.83
C VAL A 143 -1.28 17.52 14.27
N SER A 144 -0.09 17.01 14.57
CA SER A 144 1.15 17.52 13.97
C SER A 144 1.33 16.90 12.58
N THR A 145 1.67 17.72 11.60
CA THR A 145 1.96 17.30 10.24
C THR A 145 3.33 17.80 9.85
N ALA A 146 4.05 17.04 9.01
CA ALA A 146 5.34 17.45 8.48
C ALA A 146 5.35 17.24 6.96
N LEU A 147 5.63 18.30 6.21
CA LEU A 147 5.80 18.26 4.77
C LEU A 147 7.29 18.40 4.45
N ALA A 148 7.82 17.46 3.65
CA ALA A 148 9.23 17.40 3.32
C ALA A 148 9.45 17.63 1.82
N VAL A 149 10.43 18.47 1.47
CA VAL A 149 10.93 18.60 0.10
C VAL A 149 12.08 17.61 -0.08
N MET A 150 11.83 16.55 -0.85
CA MET A 150 12.83 15.54 -1.16
C MET A 150 13.72 15.98 -2.32
N ARG A 151 15.03 15.75 -2.21
CA ARG A 151 15.92 15.93 -3.35
C ARG A 151 15.56 14.89 -4.43
N PRO A 152 15.39 15.28 -5.70
CA PRO A 152 15.21 14.29 -6.76
C PRO A 152 16.43 13.38 -6.81
N ALA A 153 16.21 12.08 -6.97
CA ALA A 153 17.30 11.13 -7.14
C ALA A 153 18.16 11.58 -8.33
N VAL A 154 19.38 12.02 -8.05
CA VAL A 154 20.35 12.28 -9.12
C VAL A 154 20.74 10.90 -9.66
N PRO A 155 20.44 10.56 -10.93
CA PRO A 155 20.91 9.31 -11.49
C PRO A 155 22.44 9.28 -11.39
N PRO A 156 23.07 8.11 -11.15
CA PRO A 156 24.52 8.02 -11.08
C PRO A 156 25.11 8.67 -12.33
N ALA A 157 26.10 9.55 -12.14
CA ALA A 157 26.77 10.23 -13.23
C ALA A 157 27.21 9.18 -14.26
N VAL A 158 26.70 9.29 -15.50
CA VAL A 158 27.17 8.43 -16.59
C VAL A 158 28.65 8.76 -16.76
N PRO A 159 29.58 7.81 -16.60
CA PRO A 159 30.99 8.09 -16.77
C PRO A 159 31.23 8.59 -18.20
N TYR A 160 31.66 9.83 -18.33
CA TYR A 160 32.11 10.41 -19.58
C TYR A 160 33.53 9.91 -19.85
N GLN A 161 33.75 9.20 -20.96
CA GLN A 161 35.09 8.97 -21.52
C GLN A 161 35.17 9.78 -22.82
N ASN A 162 36.21 10.60 -22.96
CA ASN A 162 36.48 11.37 -24.19
C ASN A 162 35.31 12.24 -24.71
N GLY A 163 34.56 12.89 -23.81
CA GLY A 163 33.52 13.85 -24.23
C GLY A 163 32.24 13.22 -24.79
N GLN A 164 32.03 11.90 -24.63
CA GLN A 164 30.79 11.23 -25.03
C GLN A 164 30.21 10.36 -23.89
N PRO A 165 28.87 10.28 -23.74
CA PRO A 165 28.23 9.41 -22.76
C PRO A 165 28.44 7.94 -23.14
N LYS A 166 29.00 7.15 -22.21
CA LYS A 166 29.23 5.71 -22.41
C LYS A 166 27.89 4.96 -22.30
N LEU A 167 27.33 4.52 -23.43
CA LEU A 167 26.15 3.65 -23.45
C LEU A 167 26.54 2.30 -22.84
N LEU A 168 25.84 1.88 -21.78
CA LEU A 168 26.05 0.57 -21.17
C LEU A 168 25.36 -0.49 -22.05
N GLY A 169 26.16 -1.28 -22.77
CA GLY A 169 25.70 -2.48 -23.48
C GLY A 169 25.79 -2.40 -25.00
N GLN A 170 27.02 -2.50 -25.54
CA GLN A 170 27.38 -3.27 -26.74
C GLN A 170 28.77 -3.85 -26.53
#